data_AF-A0A6G4QWP1-F1
#
_entry.id   AF-A0A6G4QWP1-F1
#
_cell.length_a   1.000
_cell.length_b   1.000
_cell.length_c   1.000
_cell.angle_alpha   90.00
_cell.angle_beta   90.00
_cell.angle_gamma   90.00
#
_symmetry.space_group_name_H-M   'P 1'
#
loop_
_entity.id
_entity.type
_entity.pdbx_description
1 polymer ?
#
loop_
_entity_poly.entity_id
_entity_poly.type
_entity_poly.pdbx_seq_one_letter_code
_entity_poly.pdbx_strand_id
1 'polypeptide(L)'
;MTGAWRFGLLAVPALLLAGCDGGASAVKAPRGGDVVSSQGANSGGGAPVSTEVAEASAAARQAADPRDAPVRLIAGRPMWAANRTRGAEENARRGFERFGEAFGARDVDDYVRKTHAFVAKPPAGAQTLTRSNGDTLIYDPAGNVFAVVTRAGAPRTMFKPDDGADYWRRQKEGAARRTAASERRGQDGAG
;
A
#
# COMPACT_ATOMS: atom_id res chain seq x y z
N MET A 1 9.59 31.83 -48.11
CA MET A 1 8.88 30.53 -47.98
C MET A 1 8.14 30.57 -46.65
N THR A 2 6.89 31.01 -46.68
CA THR A 2 6.04 31.27 -45.51
C THR A 2 5.11 30.06 -45.30
N GLY A 3 5.26 29.35 -44.20
CA GLY A 3 4.39 28.23 -43.81
C GLY A 3 3.33 28.67 -42.82
N ALA A 4 2.10 28.86 -43.29
CA ALA A 4 0.91 29.10 -42.49
C ALA A 4 0.38 27.78 -41.91
N TRP A 5 0.15 27.71 -40.60
CA TRP A 5 -0.56 26.59 -39.97
C TRP A 5 -1.99 27.01 -39.62
N ARG A 6 -2.93 26.17 -40.08
CA ARG A 6 -4.37 26.36 -40.04
C ARG A 6 -4.90 25.90 -38.68
N PHE A 7 -5.70 26.75 -38.05
CA PHE A 7 -6.48 26.43 -36.85
C PHE A 7 -7.58 25.43 -37.19
N GLY A 8 -7.57 24.27 -36.53
CA GLY A 8 -8.65 23.30 -36.56
C GLY A 8 -9.70 23.64 -35.51
N LEU A 9 -10.86 24.12 -35.97
CA LEU A 9 -12.10 24.18 -35.19
C LEU A 9 -12.67 22.76 -35.10
N LEU A 10 -12.89 22.24 -33.89
CA LEU A 10 -13.69 21.02 -33.69
C LEU A 10 -14.78 21.30 -32.64
N ALA A 11 -16.00 21.03 -33.08
CA ALA A 11 -17.25 21.41 -32.47
C ALA A 11 -17.56 20.64 -31.17
N VAL A 12 -18.22 21.35 -30.25
CA VAL A 12 -18.81 20.83 -29.01
C VAL A 12 -20.23 20.31 -29.31
N PRO A 13 -20.58 19.07 -28.93
CA PRO A 13 -21.98 18.66 -28.82
C PRO A 13 -22.50 18.87 -27.39
N ALA A 14 -23.72 19.39 -27.33
CA ALA A 14 -24.47 19.73 -26.13
C ALA A 14 -25.10 18.52 -25.41
N LEU A 15 -25.42 18.76 -24.13
CA LEU A 15 -26.07 17.89 -23.15
C LEU A 15 -27.42 17.31 -23.60
N LEU A 16 -27.70 16.08 -23.15
CA LEU A 16 -29.05 15.68 -22.74
C LEU A 16 -28.99 15.02 -21.34
N LEU A 17 -29.76 15.61 -20.42
CA LEU A 17 -30.05 15.11 -19.08
C LEU A 17 -31.12 14.01 -19.17
N ALA A 18 -30.86 12.87 -18.52
CA ALA A 18 -31.88 11.94 -18.05
C ALA A 18 -31.45 11.48 -16.66
N GLY A 19 -32.18 11.92 -15.64
CA GLY A 19 -32.04 11.45 -14.28
C GLY A 19 -32.78 10.13 -14.07
N CYS A 20 -32.30 9.33 -13.13
CA CYS A 20 -33.15 8.54 -12.23
C CYS A 20 -32.35 8.17 -10.97
N ASP A 21 -32.89 8.67 -9.86
CA ASP A 21 -32.99 8.05 -8.54
C ASP A 21 -31.70 7.71 -7.76
N GLY A 22 -31.22 8.73 -7.03
CA GLY A 22 -30.47 8.52 -5.79
C GLY A 22 -31.41 8.09 -4.67
N GLY A 23 -31.66 6.78 -4.58
CA GLY A 23 -32.36 6.18 -3.45
C GLY A 23 -31.47 6.17 -2.20
N ALA A 24 -31.68 7.14 -1.31
CA ALA A 24 -31.12 7.14 0.04
C ALA A 24 -31.66 5.94 0.83
N SER A 25 -30.90 4.85 0.91
CA SER A 25 -31.17 3.77 1.85
C SER A 25 -30.82 4.23 3.27
N ALA A 26 -31.82 4.79 3.95
CA ALA A 26 -31.77 5.07 5.38
C ALA A 26 -31.82 3.75 6.16
N VAL A 27 -30.67 3.21 6.56
CA VAL A 27 -30.61 2.16 7.58
C VAL A 27 -30.97 2.75 8.93
N LYS A 28 -32.22 2.52 9.35
CA LYS A 28 -32.66 2.76 10.72
C LYS A 28 -31.99 1.73 11.62
N ALA A 29 -31.13 2.19 12.52
CA ALA A 29 -30.54 1.35 13.56
C ALA A 29 -31.66 0.70 14.40
N PRO A 30 -31.63 -0.63 14.65
CA PRO A 30 -32.53 -1.22 15.61
C PRO A 30 -32.13 -0.75 17.01
N ARG A 31 -33.08 -0.11 17.70
CA ARG A 31 -33.03 0.00 19.16
C ARG A 31 -33.35 -1.37 19.74
N GLY A 32 -32.63 -1.76 20.78
CA GLY A 32 -32.77 -3.04 21.45
C GLY A 32 -34.12 -3.22 22.13
N GLY A 33 -34.44 -4.48 22.38
CA GLY A 33 -35.63 -4.95 23.08
C GLY A 33 -36.65 -5.55 22.13
N ASP A 34 -36.55 -6.86 21.91
CA ASP A 34 -37.62 -7.83 22.20
C ASP A 34 -37.37 -9.16 21.49
N VAL A 35 -37.18 -10.18 22.33
CA VAL A 35 -37.24 -11.59 21.97
C VAL A 35 -38.69 -11.95 21.71
N VAL A 36 -39.04 -12.42 20.51
CA VAL A 36 -40.18 -13.33 20.32
C VAL A 36 -39.90 -14.23 19.13
N SER A 37 -39.89 -15.53 19.43
CA SER A 37 -40.01 -16.62 18.48
C SER A 37 -41.38 -16.60 17.80
N SER A 38 -41.41 -16.83 16.50
CA SER A 38 -42.53 -17.56 15.90
C SER A 38 -42.05 -18.39 14.70
N GLN A 39 -42.49 -19.63 14.74
CA GLN A 39 -42.19 -20.71 13.81
C GLN A 39 -43.37 -20.86 12.84
N GLY A 40 -43.07 -21.15 11.57
CA GLY A 40 -44.01 -21.58 10.53
C GLY A 40 -43.30 -21.53 9.17
N ALA A 41 -42.73 -22.64 8.67
CA ALA A 41 -43.36 -23.60 7.74
C ALA A 41 -44.03 -22.89 6.55
N ASN A 42 -43.61 -23.02 5.29
CA ASN A 42 -43.53 -24.26 4.51
C ASN A 42 -42.77 -24.07 3.17
N SER A 43 -41.91 -25.04 2.87
CA SER A 43 -41.49 -25.64 1.58
C SER A 43 -41.37 -24.83 0.28
N GLY A 44 -40.21 -24.98 -0.38
CA GLY A 44 -40.10 -24.97 -1.84
C GLY A 44 -38.73 -24.55 -2.39
N GLY A 45 -37.87 -25.52 -2.74
CA GLY A 45 -36.77 -25.30 -3.69
C GLY A 45 -35.41 -24.94 -3.07
N GLY A 46 -34.74 -25.91 -2.43
CA GLY A 46 -33.35 -25.78 -2.04
C GLY A 46 -32.42 -25.87 -3.25
N ALA A 47 -31.85 -24.73 -3.65
CA ALA A 47 -30.54 -24.67 -4.31
C ALA A 47 -29.59 -23.92 -3.36
N PRO A 48 -28.43 -24.48 -3.00
CA PRO A 48 -27.55 -23.93 -1.98
C PRO A 48 -26.72 -22.81 -2.59
N VAL A 49 -27.02 -21.54 -2.29
CA VAL A 49 -26.17 -20.42 -2.77
C VAL A 49 -25.77 -19.47 -1.64
N SER A 50 -25.93 -19.87 -0.38
CA SER A 50 -25.64 -18.99 0.76
C SER A 50 -24.56 -19.51 1.69
N THR A 51 -24.14 -20.77 1.56
CA THR A 51 -23.03 -21.31 2.35
C THR A 51 -21.69 -20.90 1.76
N GLU A 52 -21.53 -20.94 0.44
CA GLU A 52 -20.25 -20.67 -0.24
C GLU A 52 -19.83 -19.19 -0.25
N VAL A 53 -20.77 -18.24 -0.35
CA VAL A 53 -20.47 -16.81 -0.15
C VAL A 53 -20.21 -16.47 1.32
N ALA A 54 -20.87 -17.13 2.26
CA ALA A 54 -20.63 -16.97 3.69
C ALA A 54 -19.30 -17.61 4.13
N GLU A 55 -18.93 -18.74 3.53
CA GLU A 55 -17.70 -19.48 3.82
C GLU A 55 -16.49 -18.86 3.11
N ALA A 56 -16.61 -18.37 1.88
CA ALA A 56 -15.58 -17.55 1.25
C ALA A 56 -15.33 -16.24 2.01
N SER A 57 -16.39 -15.64 2.56
CA SER A 57 -16.26 -14.45 3.39
C SER A 57 -15.83 -14.74 4.83
N ALA A 58 -16.04 -15.93 5.37
CA ALA A 58 -15.45 -16.38 6.64
C ALA A 58 -13.98 -16.80 6.48
N ALA A 59 -13.62 -17.56 5.43
CA ALA A 59 -12.24 -17.90 5.09
C ALA A 59 -11.39 -16.65 4.79
N ALA A 60 -11.98 -15.61 4.19
CA ALA A 60 -11.34 -14.29 4.05
C ALA A 60 -11.19 -13.54 5.39
N ARG A 61 -12.06 -13.80 6.37
CA ARG A 61 -11.98 -13.24 7.74
C ARG A 61 -11.06 -14.04 8.66
N GLN A 62 -10.77 -15.30 8.34
CA GLN A 62 -9.86 -16.18 9.08
C GLN A 62 -8.45 -16.26 8.48
N ALA A 63 -8.17 -15.59 7.37
CA ALA A 63 -6.81 -15.52 6.84
C ALA A 63 -5.90 -14.89 7.92
N ALA A 64 -4.96 -15.68 8.45
CA ALA A 64 -3.97 -15.21 9.41
C ALA A 64 -3.28 -13.94 8.88
N ASP A 65 -2.93 -13.01 9.79
CA ASP A 65 -2.28 -11.77 9.38
C ASP A 65 -1.01 -12.11 8.58
N PRO A 66 -0.88 -11.63 7.32
CA PRO A 66 0.28 -11.97 6.49
C PRO A 66 1.63 -11.57 7.09
N ARG A 67 1.64 -10.71 8.12
CA ARG A 67 2.83 -10.32 8.87
C ARG A 67 3.33 -11.39 9.83
N ASP A 68 2.47 -12.31 10.25
CA ASP A 68 2.80 -13.39 11.18
C ASP A 68 3.24 -14.67 10.43
N ALA A 69 3.04 -14.71 9.11
CA ALA A 69 3.46 -15.81 8.27
C ALA A 69 5.01 -15.94 8.23
N PRO A 70 5.56 -17.16 8.16
CA PRO A 70 6.99 -17.38 7.99
C PRO A 70 7.52 -16.63 6.75
N VAL A 71 8.61 -15.89 6.93
CA VAL A 71 9.25 -15.13 5.84
C VAL A 71 10.47 -15.87 5.33
N ARG A 72 10.54 -16.14 4.02
CA ARG A 72 11.72 -16.70 3.37
C ARG A 72 12.94 -15.81 3.63
N LEU A 73 14.08 -16.42 3.90
CA LEU A 73 15.34 -15.70 4.08
C LEU A 73 16.16 -15.71 2.79
N ILE A 74 16.81 -14.61 2.48
CA ILE A 74 17.77 -14.46 1.39
C ILE A 74 19.10 -14.01 2.00
N ALA A 75 20.13 -14.87 1.89
CA ALA A 75 21.42 -14.68 2.55
C ALA A 75 21.29 -14.44 4.07
N GLY A 76 20.45 -15.24 4.74
CA GLY A 76 20.24 -15.17 6.20
C GLY A 76 19.42 -13.98 6.69
N ARG A 77 18.89 -13.13 5.80
CA ARG A 77 18.05 -11.97 6.16
C ARG A 77 16.62 -12.12 5.61
N PRO A 78 15.61 -11.51 6.24
CA PRO A 78 14.23 -11.53 5.72
C PRO A 78 14.19 -11.03 4.28
N MET A 79 13.52 -11.76 3.38
CA MET A 79 13.48 -11.39 1.96
C MET A 79 12.89 -9.99 1.76
N TRP A 80 11.82 -9.68 2.50
CA TRP A 80 11.06 -8.45 2.37
C TRP A 80 10.12 -8.28 3.56
N ALA A 81 9.63 -7.07 3.77
CA ALA A 81 8.63 -6.80 4.79
C ALA A 81 7.22 -7.17 4.30
N ALA A 82 6.49 -7.93 5.11
CA ALA A 82 5.05 -8.10 4.96
C ALA A 82 4.27 -6.85 5.43
N ASN A 83 3.01 -6.77 5.05
CA ASN A 83 2.07 -5.77 5.55
C ASN A 83 0.70 -6.44 5.83
N ARG A 84 -0.26 -5.67 6.35
CA ARG A 84 -1.57 -6.19 6.79
C ARG A 84 -2.38 -6.87 5.68
N THR A 85 -2.08 -6.60 4.42
CA THR A 85 -2.86 -7.13 3.28
C THR A 85 -2.08 -8.10 2.41
N ARG A 86 -0.75 -8.14 2.52
CA ARG A 86 0.13 -8.91 1.63
C ARG A 86 1.37 -9.43 2.33
N GLY A 87 1.72 -10.67 2.01
CA GLY A 87 2.92 -11.34 2.49
C GLY A 87 4.22 -10.76 1.91
N ALA A 88 5.35 -11.17 2.49
CA ALA A 88 6.68 -10.70 2.09
C ALA A 88 7.00 -11.01 0.63
N GLU A 89 6.71 -12.23 0.16
CA GLU A 89 7.05 -12.66 -1.20
C GLU A 89 6.26 -11.89 -2.27
N GLU A 90 4.96 -11.67 -2.05
CA GLU A 90 4.16 -10.86 -2.95
C GLU A 90 4.65 -9.41 -3.00
N ASN A 91 4.97 -8.83 -1.85
CA ASN A 91 5.51 -7.47 -1.79
C ASN A 91 6.86 -7.35 -2.51
N ALA A 92 7.74 -8.35 -2.37
CA ALA A 92 9.02 -8.41 -3.07
C ALA A 92 8.83 -8.49 -4.59
N ARG A 93 7.95 -9.40 -5.05
CA ARG A 93 7.63 -9.58 -6.47
C ARG A 93 7.07 -8.30 -7.09
N ARG A 94 6.15 -7.63 -6.40
CA ARG A 94 5.62 -6.32 -6.84
C ARG A 94 6.63 -5.19 -6.82
N GLY A 95 7.64 -5.26 -5.95
CA GLY A 95 8.77 -4.33 -5.96
C GLY A 95 9.63 -4.55 -7.19
N PHE A 96 9.98 -5.82 -7.45
CA PHE A 96 10.75 -6.24 -8.62
C PHE A 96 10.06 -5.88 -9.94
N GLU A 97 8.78 -6.20 -10.10
CA GLU A 97 8.02 -5.90 -11.33
C GLU A 97 8.01 -4.41 -11.65
N ARG A 98 7.94 -3.55 -10.63
CA ARG A 98 7.84 -2.10 -10.83
C ARG A 98 9.20 -1.41 -10.97
N PHE A 99 10.23 -1.94 -10.33
CA PHE A 99 11.50 -1.22 -10.17
C PHE A 99 12.73 -2.04 -10.53
N GLY A 100 12.63 -3.35 -10.69
CA GLY A 100 13.75 -4.27 -10.88
C GLY A 100 14.61 -3.95 -12.10
N GLU A 101 13.97 -3.57 -13.20
CA GLU A 101 14.64 -3.18 -14.45
C GLU A 101 15.62 -2.02 -14.24
N ALA A 102 15.21 -0.99 -13.49
CA ALA A 102 16.03 0.20 -13.20
C ALA A 102 17.33 -0.11 -12.43
N PHE A 103 17.43 -1.31 -11.85
CA PHE A 103 18.61 -1.81 -11.14
C PHE A 103 19.28 -3.00 -11.84
N GLY A 104 18.86 -3.34 -13.06
CA GLY A 104 19.33 -4.50 -13.79
C GLY A 104 19.19 -5.79 -12.97
N ALA A 105 18.06 -5.93 -12.24
CA ALA A 105 17.74 -7.17 -11.55
C ALA A 105 17.15 -8.18 -12.53
N ARG A 106 17.63 -9.43 -12.45
CA ARG A 106 17.19 -10.50 -13.36
C ARG A 106 15.91 -11.19 -12.89
N ASP A 107 15.71 -11.25 -11.59
CA ASP A 107 14.60 -11.91 -10.92
C ASP A 107 14.35 -11.26 -9.55
N VAL A 108 13.31 -11.74 -8.85
CA VAL A 108 12.91 -11.23 -7.53
C VAL A 108 14.03 -11.37 -6.50
N ASP A 109 14.73 -12.50 -6.46
CA ASP A 109 15.79 -12.75 -5.48
C ASP A 109 17.01 -11.86 -5.75
N ASP A 110 17.32 -11.60 -7.02
CA ASP A 110 18.38 -10.67 -7.43
C ASP A 110 18.07 -9.23 -7.03
N TYR A 111 16.83 -8.79 -7.21
CA TYR A 111 16.37 -7.49 -6.74
C TYR A 111 16.44 -7.38 -5.21
N VAL A 112 15.97 -8.40 -4.49
CA VAL A 112 16.06 -8.48 -3.03
C VAL A 112 17.52 -8.41 -2.56
N ARG A 113 18.44 -9.17 -3.18
CA ARG A 113 19.88 -9.12 -2.88
C ARG A 113 20.46 -7.72 -3.11
N LYS A 114 20.13 -7.08 -4.24
CA LYS A 114 20.59 -5.71 -4.56
C LYS A 114 20.05 -4.69 -3.56
N THR A 115 18.77 -4.76 -3.19
CA THR A 115 18.19 -3.89 -2.16
C THR A 115 18.89 -4.07 -0.83
N HIS A 116 19.09 -5.30 -0.42
CA HIS A 116 19.82 -5.63 0.78
C HIS A 116 21.27 -5.12 0.78
N ALA A 117 21.98 -5.24 -0.34
CA ALA A 117 23.33 -4.72 -0.48
C ALA A 117 23.37 -3.19 -0.33
N PHE A 118 22.42 -2.49 -0.98
CA PHE A 118 22.29 -1.05 -0.88
C PHE A 118 22.01 -0.59 0.56
N VAL A 119 21.08 -1.24 1.28
CA VAL A 119 20.75 -0.81 2.64
C VAL A 119 21.82 -1.19 3.66
N ALA A 120 22.56 -2.28 3.44
CA ALA A 120 23.63 -2.71 4.33
C ALA A 120 24.91 -1.87 4.18
N LYS A 121 25.21 -1.43 2.95
CA LYS A 121 26.38 -0.62 2.63
C LYS A 121 26.00 0.45 1.61
N PRO A 122 25.29 1.51 2.05
CA PRO A 122 24.92 2.58 1.14
C PRO A 122 26.18 3.31 0.63
N PRO A 123 26.17 3.85 -0.60
CA PRO A 123 27.28 4.62 -1.15
C PRO A 123 27.66 5.83 -0.27
N ALA A 124 28.90 6.29 -0.43
CA ALA A 124 29.35 7.51 0.23
C ALA A 124 28.49 8.70 -0.21
N GLY A 125 28.06 9.54 0.74
CA GLY A 125 27.15 10.66 0.49
C GLY A 125 25.67 10.30 0.53
N ALA A 126 25.31 9.03 0.74
CA ALA A 126 23.93 8.65 1.02
C ALA A 126 23.44 9.30 2.33
N GLN A 127 22.23 9.84 2.28
CA GLN A 127 21.53 10.45 3.39
C GLN A 127 20.59 9.44 4.03
N THR A 128 20.45 9.48 5.35
CA THR A 128 19.57 8.56 6.09
C THR A 128 18.62 9.31 7.01
N LEU A 129 17.47 8.70 7.29
CA LEU A 129 16.47 9.21 8.23
C LEU A 129 15.75 8.05 8.91
N THR A 130 15.83 8.00 10.24
CA THR A 130 15.07 7.02 11.03
C THR A 130 13.71 7.62 11.40
N ARG A 131 12.63 6.90 11.08
CA ARG A 131 11.26 7.27 11.45
C ARG A 131 10.94 6.83 12.88
N SER A 132 9.89 7.40 13.48
CA SER A 132 9.44 7.05 14.83
C SER A 132 9.03 5.57 15.00
N ASN A 133 8.63 4.90 13.92
CA ASN A 133 8.34 3.46 13.91
C ASN A 133 9.60 2.57 13.81
N GLY A 134 10.80 3.16 13.76
CA GLY A 134 12.07 2.45 13.64
C GLY A 134 12.46 2.07 12.20
N ASP A 135 11.63 2.35 11.19
CA ASP A 135 12.05 2.17 9.80
C ASP A 135 13.13 3.20 9.44
N THR A 136 14.14 2.78 8.69
CA THR A 136 15.20 3.66 8.16
C THR A 136 14.95 3.92 6.68
N LEU A 137 14.96 5.20 6.31
CA LEU A 137 14.96 5.67 4.93
C LEU A 137 16.40 5.99 4.53
N ILE A 138 16.76 5.65 3.30
CA ILE A 138 18.09 5.88 2.74
C ILE A 138 17.91 6.49 1.35
N TYR A 139 18.63 7.57 1.07
CA TYR A 139 18.68 8.21 -0.24
C TYR A 139 20.12 8.45 -0.67
N ASP A 140 20.53 7.86 -1.78
CA ASP A 140 21.78 8.16 -2.46
C ASP A 140 21.54 9.19 -3.58
N PRO A 141 22.05 10.44 -3.46
CA PRO A 141 21.90 11.45 -4.49
C PRO A 141 22.64 11.12 -5.79
N ALA A 142 23.78 10.41 -5.71
CA ALA A 142 24.63 10.17 -6.88
C ALA A 142 24.01 9.13 -7.82
N GLY A 143 23.54 8.00 -7.28
CA GLY A 143 22.82 6.98 -8.04
C GLY A 143 21.32 7.25 -8.18
N ASN A 144 20.83 8.33 -7.57
CA ASN A 144 19.41 8.63 -7.39
C ASN A 144 18.62 7.42 -6.88
N VAL A 145 19.08 6.79 -5.78
CA VAL A 145 18.47 5.57 -5.24
C VAL A 145 17.82 5.86 -3.89
N PHE A 146 16.55 5.52 -3.76
CA PHE A 146 15.82 5.59 -2.51
C PHE A 146 15.44 4.19 -2.03
N ALA A 147 15.63 3.89 -0.75
CA ALA A 147 15.18 2.65 -0.14
C ALA A 147 14.60 2.87 1.26
N VAL A 148 13.78 1.91 1.70
CA VAL A 148 13.27 1.84 3.07
C VAL A 148 13.50 0.44 3.60
N VAL A 149 14.01 0.35 4.83
CA VAL A 149 14.23 -0.90 5.55
C VAL A 149 13.59 -0.82 6.93
N THR A 150 13.02 -1.93 7.40
CA THR A 150 12.47 -2.00 8.76
C THR A 150 13.59 -2.01 9.80
N ARG A 151 13.24 -1.73 11.07
CA ARG A 151 14.15 -1.92 12.20
C ARG A 151 14.77 -3.32 12.26
N ALA A 152 14.02 -4.34 11.82
CA ALA A 152 14.47 -5.73 11.78
C ALA A 152 15.32 -6.08 10.53
N GLY A 153 15.63 -5.10 9.68
CA GLY A 153 16.45 -5.31 8.49
C GLY A 153 15.71 -5.87 7.28
N ALA A 154 14.36 -5.94 7.31
CA ALA A 154 13.57 -6.38 6.16
C ALA A 154 13.32 -5.20 5.20
N PRO A 155 13.67 -5.29 3.91
CA PRO A 155 13.40 -4.22 2.96
C PRO A 155 11.91 -4.00 2.76
N ARG A 156 11.49 -2.75 2.61
CA ARG A 156 10.12 -2.37 2.23
C ARG A 156 10.02 -1.91 0.78
N THR A 157 11.06 -1.25 0.26
CA THR A 157 11.10 -0.70 -1.10
C THR A 157 12.52 -0.29 -1.50
N MET A 158 12.81 -0.28 -2.80
CA MET A 158 13.97 0.36 -3.41
C MET A 158 13.63 0.83 -4.82
N PHE A 159 13.84 2.11 -5.14
CA PHE A 159 13.55 2.66 -6.47
C PHE A 159 14.35 3.92 -6.76
N LYS A 160 14.33 4.37 -8.02
CA LYS A 160 14.87 5.66 -8.44
C LYS A 160 13.74 6.68 -8.51
N PRO A 161 13.67 7.70 -7.63
CA PRO A 161 12.58 8.67 -7.67
C PRO A 161 12.73 9.61 -8.87
N ASP A 162 11.63 9.89 -9.58
CA ASP A 162 11.63 10.79 -10.75
C ASP A 162 12.08 12.21 -10.40
N ASP A 163 11.65 12.73 -9.23
CA ASP A 163 12.01 14.07 -8.76
C ASP A 163 13.35 14.13 -8.00
N GLY A 164 14.10 13.02 -7.93
CA GLY A 164 15.40 12.97 -7.28
C GLY A 164 15.43 13.55 -5.85
N ALA A 165 16.29 14.56 -5.64
CA ALA A 165 16.50 15.18 -4.33
C ALA A 165 15.23 15.83 -3.75
N ASP A 166 14.29 16.24 -4.60
CA ASP A 166 13.02 16.83 -4.17
C ASP A 166 12.12 15.77 -3.53
N TYR A 167 12.15 14.53 -4.03
CA TYR A 167 11.49 13.42 -3.36
C TYR A 167 12.03 13.22 -1.94
N TRP A 168 13.35 13.26 -1.78
CA TRP A 168 13.99 13.12 -0.48
C TRP A 168 13.63 14.25 0.49
N ARG A 169 13.60 15.50 0.00
CA ARG A 169 13.15 16.66 0.80
C ARG A 169 11.73 16.44 1.34
N ARG A 170 10.79 16.01 0.50
CA ARG A 170 9.41 15.71 0.92
C ARG A 170 9.34 14.57 1.95
N GLN A 171 10.20 13.56 1.85
CA GLN A 171 10.28 12.49 2.85
C GLN A 171 10.70 13.02 4.23
N LYS A 172 11.70 13.92 4.29
CA LYS A 172 12.15 14.54 5.55
C LYS A 172 11.06 15.40 6.18
N GLU A 173 10.44 16.27 5.39
CA GLU A 173 9.34 17.12 5.87
C GLU A 173 8.15 16.29 6.36
N GLY A 174 7.76 15.26 5.62
CA GLY A 174 6.69 14.36 6.01
C GLY A 174 6.98 13.59 7.30
N ALA A 175 8.24 13.23 7.55
CA ALA A 175 8.63 12.63 8.82
C ALA A 175 8.56 13.65 9.97
N ALA A 176 9.10 14.86 9.80
CA ALA A 176 9.06 15.90 10.82
C ALA A 176 7.63 16.26 11.23
N ARG A 177 6.71 16.41 10.25
CA ARG A 177 5.29 16.66 10.53
C ARG A 177 4.64 15.55 11.35
N ARG A 178 4.98 14.28 11.07
CA ARG A 178 4.43 13.14 11.83
C ARG A 178 4.95 13.12 13.28
N THR A 179 6.23 13.42 13.49
CA THR A 179 6.82 13.52 14.84
C THR A 179 6.13 14.62 15.65
N ALA A 180 6.01 15.83 15.09
CA ALA A 180 5.31 16.93 15.76
C ALA A 180 3.85 16.59 16.10
N ALA A 181 3.14 15.90 15.20
CA ALA A 181 1.77 15.47 15.44
C ALA A 181 1.63 14.35 16.48
N SER A 182 2.66 13.51 16.68
CA SER A 182 2.68 12.54 17.78
C SER A 182 2.96 13.19 19.13
N GLU A 183 3.86 14.17 19.17
CA GLU A 183 4.20 14.89 20.40
C GLU A 183 3.02 15.68 20.95
N ARG A 184 2.30 16.40 20.09
CA ARG A 184 1.09 17.14 20.48
C ARG A 184 0.02 16.21 21.08
N ARG A 185 -0.26 15.09 20.41
CA ARG A 185 -1.22 14.10 20.94
C ARG A 185 -0.81 13.49 22.28
N GLY A 186 0.49 13.36 22.53
CA GLY A 186 0.99 12.89 23.83
C GLY A 186 0.79 13.91 24.95
N GLN A 187 0.88 15.21 24.65
CA GLN A 187 0.66 16.29 25.61
C GLN A 187 -0.82 16.44 25.96
N ASP A 188 -1.71 16.36 24.96
CA ASP A 188 -3.16 16.50 25.17
C ASP A 188 -3.79 15.32 25.92
N GLY A 189 -3.16 14.13 25.86
CA GLY A 189 -3.65 12.91 26.53
C GLY A 189 -3.13 12.70 27.95
N ALA A 190 -2.24 13.57 28.43
CA ALA A 190 -1.64 13.50 29.77
C ALA A 190 -2.18 14.57 30.75
N GLY A 191 -3.20 15.33 30.33
CA GLY A 191 -3.86 16.39 31.11
C GLY A 191 -5.22 15.98 31.65
#